data_AF-A0A1Y4JZG2-F1
#
_entry.id   AF-A0A1Y4JZG2-F1
#
_cell.length_a   1.000
_cell.length_b   1.000
_cell.length_c   1.000
_cell.angle_alpha   90.00
_cell.angle_beta   90.00
_cell.angle_gamma   90.00
#
_symmetry.space_group_name_H-M   'P 1'
#
loop_
_entity.id
_entity.type
_entity.pdbx_description
1 polymer ?
#
loop_
_entity_poly.entity_id
_entity_poly.type
_entity_poly.pdbx_seq_one_letter_code
_entity_poly.pdbx_strand_id
1 'polypeptide(L)' 'MASKTKDLRSATEDIERVKKLAYKQFGFREYLVNPIEMDETDPSRHCLFEVMGVTYKVEDGSISVEPAED' A
#
# COMPACT_ATOMS: atom_id res chain seq x y z
N MET A 1 5.87 -19.73 -18.16
CA MET A 1 5.44 -18.39 -17.70
C MET A 1 6.65 -17.71 -17.12
N ALA A 2 7.17 -16.67 -17.77
CA ALA A 2 8.41 -16.02 -17.37
C ALA A 2 8.18 -15.28 -16.05
N SER A 3 8.90 -15.71 -15.02
CA SER A 3 8.98 -15.06 -13.71
C SER A 3 9.37 -13.59 -13.94
N LYS A 4 8.42 -12.66 -13.75
CA LYS A 4 8.69 -11.23 -13.87
C LYS A 4 9.61 -10.88 -12.70
N THR A 5 10.91 -10.79 -12.97
CA THR A 5 11.86 -10.08 -12.12
C THR A 5 11.36 -8.64 -12.04
N LYS A 6 10.51 -8.33 -11.04
CA LYS A 6 10.03 -6.97 -10.81
C LYS A 6 11.29 -6.14 -10.52
N ASP A 7 11.58 -5.18 -11.38
CA ASP A 7 12.76 -4.33 -11.24
C ASP A 7 12.75 -3.69 -9.85
N LEU A 8 13.85 -3.81 -9.11
CA LEU A 8 13.95 -3.33 -7.72
C LEU A 8 13.63 -1.83 -7.62
N ARG A 9 13.88 -1.07 -8.69
CA ARG A 9 13.55 0.35 -8.77
C ARG A 9 12.05 0.56 -8.78
N SER A 10 11.32 -0.16 -9.63
CA SER A 10 9.86 -0.07 -9.69
C SER A 10 9.21 -0.49 -8.38
N ALA A 11 9.74 -1.54 -7.73
CA ALA A 11 9.26 -1.94 -6.40
C ALA A 11 9.49 -0.85 -5.34
N THR A 12 10.61 -0.12 -5.41
CA THR A 12 10.88 1.00 -4.50
C THR A 12 9.94 2.18 -4.75
N GLU A 13 9.68 2.51 -6.02
CA GLU A 13 8.74 3.57 -6.41
C GLU A 13 7.31 3.25 -5.96
N ASP A 14 6.89 1.99 -6.11
CA ASP A 14 5.59 1.47 -5.63
C ASP A 14 5.45 1.70 -4.11
N ILE A 15 6.47 1.29 -3.34
CA ILE A 15 6.52 1.46 -1.88
C ILE A 15 6.38 2.94 -1.49
N GLU A 16 7.13 3.83 -2.15
CA GLU A 16 7.06 5.25 -1.85
C GLU A 16 5.69 5.86 -2.17
N ARG A 17 5.03 5.39 -3.24
CA ARG A 17 3.70 5.90 -3.62
C ARG A 17 2.65 5.57 -2.56
N VAL A 18 2.64 4.33 -2.05
CA VAL A 18 1.71 3.92 -0.98
C VAL A 18 1.97 4.71 0.30
N LYS A 19 3.25 4.87 0.70
CA LYS A 19 3.63 5.67 1.88
C LYS A 19 3.18 7.13 1.77
N LYS A 20 3.44 7.76 0.61
CA LYS A 20 3.02 9.15 0.35
C LYS A 20 1.50 9.30 0.37
N LEU A 21 0.75 8.33 -0.17
CA LEU A 21 -0.70 8.32 -0.13
C LEU A 21 -1.21 8.21 1.31
N ALA A 22 -0.73 7.23 2.07
CA ALA A 22 -1.11 7.00 3.45
C ALA A 22 -0.83 8.22 4.35
N TYR A 23 0.30 8.91 4.12
CA TYR A 23 0.62 10.15 4.82
C TYR A 23 -0.29 11.31 4.42
N LYS A 24 -0.45 11.57 3.12
CA LYS A 24 -1.17 12.75 2.64
C LYS A 24 -2.69 12.67 2.84
N GLN A 25 -3.28 11.49 2.70
CA GLN A 25 -4.73 11.33 2.79
C GLN A 25 -5.20 10.96 4.20
N PHE A 26 -4.45 10.10 4.90
CA PHE A 26 -4.89 9.51 6.16
C PHE A 26 -4.01 9.86 7.37
N GLY A 27 -2.89 10.58 7.15
CA GLY A 27 -2.02 11.08 8.21
C GLY A 27 -1.05 10.04 8.81
N PHE A 28 -0.93 8.86 8.21
CA PHE A 28 0.02 7.84 8.69
C PHE A 28 1.45 8.24 8.38
N ARG A 29 2.34 8.16 9.37
CA ARG A 29 3.76 8.46 9.15
C ARG A 29 4.38 7.43 8.21
N GLU A 30 5.08 7.90 7.17
CA GLU A 30 5.63 7.04 6.09
C GLU A 30 6.53 5.90 6.60
N TYR A 31 7.24 6.09 7.71
CA TYR A 31 8.11 5.07 8.31
C TYR A 31 7.36 4.00 9.12
N LEU A 32 6.07 4.20 9.40
CA LEU A 32 5.19 3.23 10.08
C LEU A 32 4.35 2.41 9.10
N VAL A 33 4.36 2.79 7.81
CA VAL A 33 3.55 2.17 6.77
C VAL A 33 4.36 1.07 6.10
N ASN A 34 3.84 -0.15 6.13
CA ASN A 34 4.37 -1.31 5.43
C ASN A 34 3.44 -1.63 4.24
N PRO A 35 3.80 -1.26 3.00
CA PRO A 35 3.00 -1.59 1.83
C PRO A 35 2.97 -3.11 1.63
N ILE A 36 1.77 -3.66 1.41
CA ILE A 36 1.54 -5.09 1.14
C ILE A 36 1.26 -5.26 -0.35
N GLU A 37 0.27 -4.52 -0.85
CA GLU A 37 -0.20 -4.60 -2.22
C GLU A 37 -0.61 -3.21 -2.73
N MET A 38 -0.50 -2.99 -4.04
CA MET A 38 -1.10 -1.84 -4.71
C MET A 38 -1.51 -2.21 -6.14
N ASP A 39 -2.49 -1.49 -6.67
CA ASP A 39 -2.79 -1.48 -8.10
C ASP A 39 -1.55 -1.02 -8.89
N GLU A 40 -1.29 -1.66 -10.04
CA GLU A 40 -0.10 -1.40 -10.87
C GLU A 40 -0.04 0.05 -11.40
N THR A 41 -1.18 0.74 -11.47
CA THR A 41 -1.29 2.08 -12.04
C THR A 41 -1.44 3.17 -10.98
N ASP A 42 -2.26 2.96 -9.95
CA ASP A 42 -2.56 3.99 -8.95
C ASP A 42 -2.99 3.40 -7.58
N PRO A 43 -2.23 3.62 -6.50
CA PRO A 43 -2.57 3.11 -5.17
C PRO A 43 -3.87 3.71 -4.58
N SER A 44 -4.39 4.81 -5.14
CA SER A 44 -5.67 5.38 -4.71
C SER A 44 -6.89 4.58 -5.18
N ARG A 45 -6.72 3.79 -6.25
CA ARG A 45 -7.76 2.88 -6.74
C ARG A 45 -7.86 1.63 -5.87
N HIS A 46 -6.71 1.02 -5.61
CA HIS A 46 -6.59 -0.11 -4.70
C HIS A 46 -5.19 -0.15 -4.08
N CYS A 47 -5.07 -0.18 -2.75
CA CYS A 47 -3.85 -0.60 -2.08
C CYS A 47 -4.12 -1.20 -0.69
N LEU A 48 -3.21 -2.04 -0.24
CA LEU A 48 -3.17 -2.64 1.08
C LEU A 48 -1.86 -2.26 1.76
N PHE A 49 -1.94 -1.80 2.99
CA PHE A 49 -0.77 -1.51 3.81
C PHE A 49 -1.04 -1.78 5.28
N GLU A 50 0.00 -2.16 6.01
CA GLU A 50 -0.06 -2.37 7.45
C GLU A 50 0.53 -1.18 8.19
N VAL A 51 -0.14 -0.79 9.29
CA VAL A 51 0.41 0.14 10.28
C VAL A 51 0.25 -0.48 11.66
N MET A 52 1.37 -0.74 12.35
CA MET A 52 1.40 -1.29 13.71
C MET A 52 0.58 -2.59 13.88
N GLY A 53 0.61 -3.48 12.89
CA GLY A 53 -0.12 -4.76 12.90
C GLY A 53 -1.61 -4.65 12.54
N VAL A 54 -2.08 -3.48 12.10
CA VAL A 54 -3.42 -3.29 11.55
C VAL A 54 -3.32 -3.15 10.03
N THR A 55 -4.01 -4.01 9.31
CA THR A 55 -4.09 -3.96 7.84
C THR A 55 -5.18 -2.99 7.42
N TYR A 56 -4.80 -2.02 6.60
CA TYR A 56 -5.69 -1.06 5.98
C TYR A 56 -5.79 -1.34 4.48
N LYS A 57 -7.02 -1.23 3.98
CA LYS A 57 -7.34 -1.33 2.56
C LYS A 57 -7.85 0.02 2.07
N VAL A 58 -7.36 0.47 0.94
CA VAL A 58 -7.86 1.64 0.22
C VAL A 58 -8.57 1.15 -1.02
N GLU A 59 -9.82 1.58 -1.20
CA GLU A 59 -10.63 1.32 -2.39
C GLU A 59 -11.31 2.62 -2.81
N ASP A 60 -11.06 3.05 -4.05
CA ASP A 60 -11.64 4.28 -4.64
C ASP A 60 -11.52 5.52 -3.72
N GLY A 61 -10.35 5.69 -3.10
CA GLY A 61 -10.04 6.81 -2.20
C GLY A 61 -10.64 6.71 -0.79
N SER A 62 -11.40 5.65 -0.48
CA SER A 62 -11.88 5.37 0.88
C SER A 62 -10.97 4.36 1.57
N ILE A 63 -10.81 4.48 2.89
CA ILE A 63 -10.00 3.56 3.70
C ILE A 63 -10.87 2.72 4.63
N SER A 64 -10.61 1.41 4.67
CA SER A 64 -11.19 0.46 5.61
C SER A 64 -10.10 -0.33 6.34
N VAL A 65 -10.45 -0.90 7.49
CA VAL A 65 -9.59 -1.85 8.21
C VAL A 65 -9.99 -3.25 7.78
N GLU A 66 -9.03 -4.05 7.33
CA GLU A 66 -9.27 -5.46 7.07
C GLU A 66 -9.23 -6.23 8.40
N PRO A 67 -10.26 -7.02 8.73
CA PRO A 67 -10.22 -7.86 9.91
C PRO A 67 -9.10 -8.90 9.76
N ALA A 68 -8.36 -9.14 10.84
CA ALA A 68 -7.46 -10.29 10.89
C ALA A 68 -8.30 -11.56 10.76
N GLU A 69 -8.03 -12.40 9.76
CA GLU A 69 -8.67 -13.71 9.66
C GLU A 69 -8.20 -14.57 10.85
N ASP A 70 -9.17 -15.05 11.65
CA ASP A 70 -9.00 -15.95 12.81
C ASP A 70 -8.51 -17.36 12.42
#